data_AF-A0A1C3Z289-F1
#
_entry.id   AF-A0A1C3Z289-F1
#
_cell.length_a   1.000
_cell.length_b   1.000
_cell.length_c   1.000
_cell.angle_alpha   90.00
_cell.angle_beta   90.00
_cell.angle_gamma   90.00
#
_symmetry.space_group_name_H-M   'P 1'
#
loop_
_entity.id
_entity.type
_entity.pdbx_description
1 polymer ?
#
loop_
_entity_poly.entity_id
_entity_poly.type
_entity_poly.pdbx_seq_one_letter_code
_entity_poly.pdbx_strand_id
1 'polypeptide(L)'
;MFDISFGQLLLVLIIGLVVLGPERLPIAIKTVAGWIKVLRRMSATVQLELNKELKLQELQDSLKKAEQSGLTTLTPEIQESIDDLKRVTESLQNEIDSATQIDQQTHSDKKS
;
A
#
# COMPACT_ATOMS: atom_id res chain seq x y z
N MET A 1 -3.68 -17.52 -10.20
CA MET A 1 -4.72 -17.00 -9.27
C MET A 1 -5.66 -16.04 -9.99
N PHE A 2 -6.29 -16.46 -11.09
CA PHE A 2 -7.35 -15.71 -11.79
C PHE A 2 -8.23 -16.69 -12.56
N ASP A 3 -8.84 -17.63 -11.85
CA ASP A 3 -9.83 -18.56 -12.40
C ASP A 3 -11.20 -17.87 -12.47
N ILE A 4 -11.29 -16.73 -13.17
CA ILE A 4 -12.58 -16.10 -13.48
C ILE A 4 -13.20 -16.86 -14.65
N SER A 5 -14.16 -17.71 -14.31
CA SER A 5 -15.00 -18.40 -15.29
C SER A 5 -15.98 -17.41 -15.93
N PHE A 6 -16.33 -17.64 -17.20
CA PHE A 6 -17.31 -16.82 -17.93
C PHE A 6 -18.63 -16.67 -17.16
N GLY A 7 -19.06 -17.73 -16.44
CA GLY A 7 -20.26 -17.69 -15.60
C GLY A 7 -20.18 -16.69 -14.44
N GLN A 8 -19.02 -16.54 -13.82
CA GLN A 8 -18.82 -15.55 -12.75
C GLN A 8 -18.86 -14.13 -13.30
N LEU A 9 -18.30 -13.90 -14.50
CA LEU A 9 -18.33 -12.61 -15.18
C LEU A 9 -19.78 -12.19 -15.51
N LEU A 10 -20.59 -13.14 -16.00
CA LEU A 10 -22.03 -12.93 -16.22
C LEU A 10 -22.79 -12.64 -14.92
N LEU A 11 -22.51 -13.39 -13.86
CA LEU A 11 -23.14 -13.18 -12.55
C LEU A 11 -22.85 -11.78 -12.00
N VAL A 12 -21.58 -11.34 -12.05
CA VAL A 12 -21.18 -9.99 -11.61
C VAL A 12 -21.83 -8.91 -12.47
N LEU A 13 -21.95 -9.13 -13.79
CA LEU A 13 -22.66 -8.22 -14.68
C LEU A 13 -24.13 -8.07 -14.27
N ILE A 14 -24.83 -9.19 -14.03
CA ILE A 14 -26.24 -9.18 -13.60
C ILE A 14 -26.39 -8.45 -12.26
N ILE A 15 -25.54 -8.76 -11.27
CA ILE A 15 -25.56 -8.09 -9.97
C ILE A 15 -25.32 -6.58 -10.14
N GLY A 16 -24.35 -6.19 -10.96
CA GLY A 16 -24.05 -4.80 -11.26
C GLY A 16 -25.23 -4.07 -11.91
N LEU A 17 -25.96 -4.73 -12.81
CA LEU A 17 -27.17 -4.19 -13.43
C LEU A 17 -28.32 -4.02 -12.42
N VAL A 18 -28.46 -4.93 -11.45
CA VAL A 18 -29.53 -4.85 -10.43
C VAL A 18 -29.21 -3.77 -9.39
N VAL A 19 -27.98 -3.70 -8.90
CA VAL A 19 -27.57 -2.77 -7.84
C VAL A 19 -27.51 -1.33 -8.35
N LEU A 20 -26.85 -1.14 -9.50
CA LEU A 20 -26.60 0.19 -10.05
C LEU A 20 -27.69 0.61 -11.05
N GLY A 21 -28.34 -0.35 -11.70
CA GLY A 21 -29.27 -0.11 -12.79
C GLY A 21 -28.58 -0.14 -14.16
N PRO A 22 -29.25 -0.64 -15.22
CA PRO A 22 -28.70 -0.72 -16.57
C PRO A 22 -28.32 0.64 -17.16
N GLU A 23 -29.01 1.71 -16.74
CA GLU A 23 -28.73 3.06 -17.25
C GLU A 23 -27.49 3.69 -16.61
N ARG A 24 -27.13 3.28 -15.39
CA ARG A 24 -26.07 3.93 -14.59
C ARG A 24 -24.73 3.20 -14.71
N LEU A 25 -24.74 1.89 -14.96
CA LEU A 25 -23.55 1.08 -15.23
C LEU A 25 -22.65 1.67 -16.34
N PRO A 26 -23.16 2.04 -17.53
CA PRO A 26 -22.32 2.63 -18.58
C PRO A 26 -21.75 4.01 -18.18
N ILE A 27 -22.48 4.76 -17.35
CA ILE A 27 -22.02 6.06 -16.83
C ILE A 27 -20.85 5.85 -15.86
N ALA A 28 -20.95 4.88 -14.94
CA ALA A 28 -19.87 4.55 -14.00
C ALA A 28 -18.59 4.09 -14.72
N ILE A 29 -18.72 3.22 -15.73
CA ILE A 29 -17.58 2.80 -16.56
C ILE A 29 -16.94 4.03 -17.23
N LYS A 30 -17.74 4.93 -17.81
CA LYS A 30 -17.25 6.15 -18.46
C LYS A 30 -16.50 7.06 -17.48
N THR A 31 -16.99 7.22 -16.26
CA THR A 31 -16.34 8.02 -15.22
C THR A 31 -14.98 7.44 -14.86
N VAL A 32 -14.94 6.14 -14.52
CA VAL A 32 -13.69 5.46 -14.14
C VAL A 32 -12.70 5.44 -15.30
N ALA A 33 -13.16 5.08 -16.51
CA ALA A 33 -12.33 5.09 -17.71
C ALA A 33 -11.83 6.50 -18.05
N GLY A 34 -12.65 7.53 -17.83
CA GLY A 34 -12.27 8.92 -17.96
C GLY A 34 -11.12 9.29 -17.02
N TRP A 35 -11.20 8.90 -15.75
CA TRP A 35 -10.14 9.16 -14.77
C TRP A 35 -8.84 8.43 -15.10
N ILE A 36 -8.93 7.16 -15.49
CA ILE A 36 -7.77 6.39 -15.95
C ILE A 36 -7.15 7.03 -17.20
N LYS A 37 -7.97 7.53 -18.12
CA LYS A 37 -7.51 8.22 -19.34
C LYS A 37 -6.83 9.54 -19.02
N VAL A 38 -7.36 10.31 -18.06
CA VAL A 38 -6.74 11.55 -17.58
C VAL A 38 -5.40 11.24 -16.93
N LEU A 39 -5.34 10.26 -16.03
CA LEU A 39 -4.10 9.83 -15.38
C LEU A 39 -3.05 9.37 -16.39
N ARG A 40 -3.46 8.53 -17.36
CA ARG A 40 -2.60 8.08 -18.45
C ARG A 40 -2.09 9.25 -19.30
N ARG A 41 -2.94 10.25 -19.57
CA ARG A 41 -2.56 11.46 -20.30
C ARG A 41 -1.58 12.31 -19.50
N MET A 42 -1.77 12.47 -18.19
CA MET A 42 -0.82 13.15 -17.32
C MET A 42 0.55 12.46 -17.36
N SER A 43 0.61 11.14 -17.26
CA SER A 43 1.87 10.39 -17.42
C SER A 43 2.50 10.55 -18.80
N ALA A 44 1.69 10.60 -19.86
CA ALA A 44 2.17 10.79 -21.23
C ALA A 44 2.68 12.22 -21.47
N THR A 45 1.98 13.24 -20.97
CA THR A 45 2.38 14.65 -21.04
C THR A 45 3.63 14.90 -20.21
N VAL A 46 3.71 14.36 -18.99
CA VAL A 46 4.92 14.38 -18.16
C VAL A 46 6.08 13.76 -18.92
N GLN A 47 5.92 12.59 -19.56
CA GLN A 47 6.97 12.00 -20.40
C GLN A 47 7.34 12.83 -21.63
N LEU A 48 6.36 13.48 -22.27
CA LEU A 48 6.57 14.30 -23.47
C LEU A 48 7.29 15.62 -23.15
N GLU A 49 7.02 16.21 -21.99
CA GLU A 49 7.72 17.40 -21.45
C GLU A 49 9.06 17.02 -20.80
N LEU A 50 9.19 15.82 -20.19
CA LEU A 50 10.47 15.29 -19.68
C LEU A 50 11.50 15.04 -20.81
N ASN A 51 11.04 14.77 -22.04
CA ASN A 51 11.91 14.61 -23.22
C ASN A 51 12.24 15.92 -23.94
N LYS A 52 11.54 17.01 -23.60
CA LYS A 52 11.81 18.35 -24.12
C LYS A 52 12.55 19.16 -23.05
N GLU A 53 13.88 19.07 -23.06
CA GLU A 53 14.80 20.00 -22.37
C GLU A 53 14.46 20.34 -20.90
N LEU A 54 15.20 19.75 -19.95
CA LEU A 54 15.56 20.39 -18.66
C LEU A 54 14.53 20.42 -17.51
N LYS A 55 13.85 19.32 -17.16
CA LYS A 55 13.13 19.24 -15.85
C LYS A 55 13.35 18.02 -14.96
N LEU A 56 14.29 17.13 -15.29
CA LEU A 56 14.70 16.05 -14.38
C LEU A 56 15.31 16.57 -13.06
N GLN A 57 15.89 17.77 -13.07
CA GLN A 57 16.45 18.42 -11.89
C GLN A 57 15.36 19.01 -10.99
N GLU A 58 14.37 19.70 -11.56
CA GLU A 58 13.27 20.29 -10.78
C GLU A 58 12.31 19.25 -10.19
N LEU A 59 12.08 18.12 -10.89
CA LEU A 59 11.30 17.02 -10.31
C LEU A 59 12.09 16.33 -9.19
N GLN A 60 13.40 16.13 -9.33
CA GLN A 60 14.22 15.63 -8.23
C GLN A 60 14.25 16.62 -7.07
N ASP A 61 14.35 17.92 -7.32
CA ASP A 61 14.34 18.92 -6.25
C ASP A 61 12.96 19.03 -5.61
N SER A 62 11.87 18.87 -6.36
CA SER A 62 10.51 18.87 -5.81
C SER A 62 10.19 17.58 -5.07
N LEU A 63 10.64 16.43 -5.56
CA LEU A 63 10.51 15.14 -4.87
C LEU A 63 11.41 15.09 -3.64
N LYS A 64 12.67 15.53 -3.73
CA LYS A 64 13.60 15.64 -2.61
C LYS A 64 13.12 16.67 -1.60
N LYS A 65 12.51 17.77 -2.03
CA LYS A 65 11.88 18.75 -1.14
C LYS A 65 10.59 18.22 -0.53
N ALA A 66 9.79 17.42 -1.24
CA ALA A 66 8.59 16.77 -0.71
C ALA A 66 8.93 15.60 0.22
N GLU A 67 10.00 14.87 -0.06
CA GLU A 67 10.56 13.82 0.79
C GLU A 67 11.19 14.47 2.02
N GLN A 68 12.04 15.49 1.86
CA GLN A 68 12.57 16.25 3.00
C GLN A 68 11.46 16.93 3.78
N SER A 69 10.48 17.55 3.14
CA SER A 69 9.36 18.18 3.86
C SER A 69 8.46 17.14 4.48
N GLY A 70 8.21 15.99 3.83
CA GLY A 70 7.53 14.84 4.41
C GLY A 70 8.28 14.34 5.65
N LEU A 71 9.56 14.04 5.54
CA LEU A 71 10.42 13.64 6.65
C LEU A 71 10.59 14.72 7.74
N THR A 72 10.50 16.02 7.41
CA THR A 72 10.60 17.12 8.38
C THR A 72 9.25 17.47 9.01
N THR A 73 8.13 17.20 8.31
CA THR A 73 6.75 17.36 8.82
C THR A 73 6.20 16.08 9.45
N LEU A 74 6.90 14.96 9.33
CA LEU A 74 6.84 13.82 10.25
C LEU A 74 7.64 14.15 11.53
N THR A 75 7.26 15.30 12.07
CA THR A 75 7.23 15.81 13.44
C THR A 75 7.48 14.70 14.48
N PRO A 76 8.25 14.97 15.56
CA PRO A 76 8.70 14.05 16.63
C PRO A 76 7.79 12.88 17.04
N GLU A 77 6.48 13.00 16.86
CA GLU A 77 5.46 11.97 17.05
C GLU A 77 5.72 10.65 16.28
N ILE A 78 6.22 10.69 15.04
CA ILE A 78 6.57 9.45 14.31
C ILE A 78 7.90 8.88 14.80
N GLN A 79 8.86 9.73 15.15
CA GLN A 79 10.14 9.26 15.71
C GLN A 79 9.90 8.57 17.06
N GLU A 80 9.02 9.13 17.89
CA GLU A 80 8.56 8.56 19.16
C GLU A 80 7.77 7.26 18.92
N SER A 81 6.85 7.25 17.96
CA SER A 81 6.10 6.03 17.59
C SER A 81 7.03 4.91 17.09
N ILE A 82 8.07 5.24 16.32
CA ILE A 82 9.08 4.27 15.86
C ILE A 82 9.93 3.76 17.03
N ASP A 83 10.30 4.62 17.98
CA ASP A 83 11.06 4.22 19.17
C ASP A 83 10.23 3.35 20.13
N ASP A 84 8.96 3.66 20.33
CA ASP A 84 8.03 2.83 21.11
C ASP A 84 7.81 1.46 20.44
N LEU A 85 7.62 1.44 19.12
CA LEU A 85 7.46 0.19 18.38
C LEU A 85 8.75 -0.65 18.44
N LYS A 86 9.92 -0.01 18.40
CA LYS A 86 11.22 -0.67 18.58
C LYS A 86 11.36 -1.28 19.97
N ARG A 87 10.97 -0.57 21.02
CA ARG A 87 10.99 -1.07 22.42
C ARG A 87 10.05 -2.25 22.62
N VAL A 88 8.84 -2.17 22.08
CA VAL A 88 7.86 -3.28 22.17
C VAL A 88 8.37 -4.50 21.42
N THR A 89 8.93 -4.31 20.21
CA THR A 89 9.53 -5.40 19.44
C THR A 89 10.70 -6.04 20.18
N GLU A 90 11.55 -5.24 20.82
CA GLU A 90 12.70 -5.71 21.61
C GLU A 90 12.27 -6.44 22.89
N SER A 91 11.23 -5.97 23.59
CA SER A 91 10.66 -6.70 24.72
C SER A 91 10.03 -8.03 24.31
N LEU A 92 9.34 -8.07 23.16
CA LEU A 92 8.78 -9.31 22.63
C LEU A 92 9.87 -10.28 22.20
N GLN A 93 10.94 -9.79 21.57
CA GLN A 93 12.10 -10.63 21.21
C GLN A 93 12.74 -11.25 22.47
N ASN A 94 12.98 -10.44 23.51
CA ASN A 94 13.54 -10.91 24.77
C ASN A 94 12.60 -11.87 25.51
N GLU A 95 11.30 -11.66 25.46
CA GLU A 95 10.29 -12.54 26.07
C GLU A 95 10.13 -13.84 25.28
N ILE A 96 10.21 -13.79 23.94
CA ILE A 96 10.27 -14.98 23.07
C ILE A 96 11.55 -15.77 23.33
N ASP A 97 12.69 -15.10 23.47
CA ASP A 97 13.98 -15.75 23.77
C ASP A 97 13.98 -16.35 25.18
N SER A 98 13.35 -15.68 26.14
CA SER A 98 13.19 -16.18 27.52
C SER A 98 12.19 -17.35 27.59
N ALA A 99 11.06 -17.27 26.88
CA ALA A 99 10.09 -18.36 26.78
C ALA A 99 10.69 -19.58 26.05
N THR A 100 11.54 -19.33 25.05
CA THR A 100 12.31 -20.38 24.36
C THR A 100 13.33 -21.05 25.30
N GLN A 101 13.85 -20.35 26.31
CA GLN A 101 14.69 -20.93 27.36
C GLN A 101 13.91 -21.69 28.45
N ILE A 102 12.69 -21.25 28.80
CA ILE A 102 11.86 -21.91 29.82
C ILE A 102 11.35 -23.29 29.35
N ASP A 103 11.11 -23.48 28.05
CA ASP A 103 10.67 -24.77 27.50
C ASP A 103 11.79 -25.84 27.54
N GLN A 104 13.07 -25.45 27.59
CA GLN A 104 14.18 -26.40 27.71
C GLN A 104 14.39 -26.95 29.13
N GLN A 105 13.92 -26.28 30.18
CA GLN A 105 14.15 -26.71 31.56
C GLN A 105 13.00 -27.56 32.15
N THR A 106 11.81 -27.54 31.56
CA THR A 106 10.66 -28.34 32.04
C THR A 106 10.63 -29.79 31.53
N HIS A 107 11.54 -30.19 30.62
CA HIS A 107 11.65 -31.57 30.14
C HIS A 107 12.74 -32.43 30.81
N SER A 108 13.50 -31.90 31.78
CA SER A 108 14.54 -32.67 32.50
C SER A 108 14.06 -33.26 33.84
N ASP A 109 12.99 -32.75 34.45
CA ASP A 109 12.56 -33.16 35.80
C ASP A 109 11.50 -34.29 35.84
N LYS A 110 11.15 -34.88 34.69
CA LYS A 110 10.19 -36.02 34.63
C LYS A 110 10.81 -37.34 34.15
N LYS A 111 12.11 -37.53 34.39
CA LYS A 111 12.80 -38.80 34.15
C LYS A 111 13.85 -39.13 35.22
N SER A 112 13.41 -39.23 36.47
CA SER A 112 13.98 -40.13 37.48
C SER A 112 12.87 -40.73 38.31
#